data_AF-A0A9P1BJT7-F1
#
_entry.id   AF-A0A9P1BJT7-F1
#
_cell.length_a   1.000
_cell.length_b   1.000
_cell.length_c   1.000
_cell.angle_alpha   90.00
_cell.angle_beta   90.00
_cell.angle_gamma   90.00
#
_symmetry.space_group_name_H-M   'P 1'
#
loop_
_entity.id
_entity.type
_entity.pdbx_description
1 polymer ?
#
loop_
_entity_poly.entity_id
_entity_poly.type
_entity_poly.pdbx_seq_one_letter_code
_entity_poly.pdbx_strand_id
1 'polypeptide(L)'
;MQLEIVVVKAAGLKHDGRHCVEFLLDGHGPERTPWVEDFYDGAGMVVQPKNFQNSKRTIALKGSLANYEGAFLHMTLYHQRTLRDDKRAAEAHLPFSRIAKGFSGWVALEHKEKYGGKVFIDVNLKEGVQLPLGPAPVPASDHAAMDPQVAEQMAILASIQSSKSSETHKPHQPKAPQATQAAWPEWPTQAPPTLPISTSQPVAAPAPVALKDAEPPQWLSWPRFRAALDSGSDLRALPGHSTSASGRRKALLIAMNYPGTAAERRCGGNDLDKVTGILLRLGFPDEWILSLSDFREPSGPSTARQIDRPSKANIIAALRWLTHNAVAGDVLFFHYSGHGVLHEDATGELLDAYCPSDFAEAGYLPTRDCYDLISSLPAGVRLTMLADCCVPCACPQLPFLWDAGHKQWMATSLPTGAKADVVGLGGNSEGEMTPLQLAEAQAAEHGPVTGAFLRAMQDLAGQRKGPVTYAELLAEASRHLQGTAQEFLQLSATKLFDPASRTFRFFDAISE
;
A
#
# COMPACT_ATOMS: atom_id res chain seq x y z
N MET A 1 -47.18 6.46 -10.22
CA MET A 1 -46.87 5.90 -8.87
C MET A 1 -45.36 6.02 -8.63
N GLN A 2 -44.92 5.92 -7.39
CA GLN A 2 -43.51 5.97 -7.00
C GLN A 2 -43.15 4.72 -6.19
N LEU A 3 -42.06 4.05 -6.54
CA LEU A 3 -41.49 2.96 -5.77
C LEU A 3 -40.38 3.52 -4.89
N GLU A 4 -40.64 3.63 -3.59
CA GLU A 4 -39.67 4.08 -2.60
C GLU A 4 -38.88 2.88 -2.08
N ILE A 5 -37.56 2.93 -2.16
CA ILE A 5 -36.63 1.86 -1.76
C ILE A 5 -35.69 2.42 -0.71
N VAL A 6 -35.53 1.71 0.41
CA VAL A 6 -34.60 2.04 1.50
C VAL A 6 -33.78 0.80 1.79
N VAL A 7 -32.45 0.85 1.64
CA VAL A 7 -31.57 -0.16 2.24
C VAL A 7 -31.36 0.22 3.69
N VAL A 8 -31.79 -0.62 4.62
CA VAL A 8 -31.67 -0.34 6.05
C VAL A 8 -30.30 -0.76 6.54
N LYS A 9 -29.89 -1.99 6.20
CA LYS A 9 -28.66 -2.60 6.70
C LYS A 9 -28.22 -3.82 5.90
N ALA A 10 -26.95 -4.17 5.93
CA ALA A 10 -26.40 -5.38 5.34
C ALA A 10 -25.64 -6.21 6.38
N ALA A 11 -25.60 -7.54 6.21
CA ALA A 11 -24.99 -8.45 7.17
C ALA A 11 -24.29 -9.64 6.50
N GLY A 12 -23.19 -10.09 7.10
CA GLY A 12 -22.45 -11.27 6.64
C GLY A 12 -21.85 -11.09 5.26
N LEU A 13 -21.36 -9.88 4.98
CA LEU A 13 -20.70 -9.54 3.71
C LEU A 13 -19.34 -10.23 3.62
N LYS A 14 -18.92 -10.61 2.39
CA LYS A 14 -17.60 -11.23 2.16
C LYS A 14 -16.41 -10.26 2.34
N HIS A 15 -16.68 -8.96 2.28
CA HIS A 15 -15.67 -7.91 2.27
C HIS A 15 -16.00 -6.85 3.32
N ASP A 16 -14.99 -6.43 4.07
CA ASP A 16 -15.03 -5.24 4.92
C ASP A 16 -14.62 -4.00 4.11
N GLY A 17 -14.84 -2.79 4.62
CA GLY A 17 -14.61 -1.52 3.95
C GLY A 17 -15.88 -0.85 3.40
N ARG A 18 -15.72 0.11 2.49
CA ARG A 18 -16.84 0.95 2.01
C ARG A 18 -17.76 0.21 1.05
N HIS A 19 -19.06 0.31 1.30
CA HIS A 19 -20.08 -0.32 0.47
C HIS A 19 -21.18 0.67 0.06
N CYS A 20 -21.69 0.56 -1.16
CA CYS A 20 -22.94 1.18 -1.60
C CYS A 20 -23.83 0.14 -2.29
N VAL A 21 -25.13 0.39 -2.34
CA VAL A 21 -26.07 -0.44 -3.10
C VAL A 21 -26.57 0.35 -4.30
N GLU A 22 -26.42 -0.21 -5.49
CA GLU A 22 -27.03 0.26 -6.72
C GLU A 22 -28.34 -0.49 -6.96
N PHE A 23 -29.39 0.23 -7.31
CA PHE A 23 -30.70 -0.28 -7.66
C PHE A 23 -31.00 -0.01 -9.12
N LEU A 24 -31.54 -1.01 -9.80
CA LEU A 24 -32.11 -0.89 -11.13
C LEU A 24 -33.40 -1.70 -11.17
N LEU A 25 -34.52 -1.06 -11.50
CA LEU A 25 -35.76 -1.76 -11.85
C LEU A 25 -35.80 -1.81 -13.38
N ASP A 26 -36.29 -2.88 -14.00
CA ASP A 26 -36.32 -2.95 -15.47
C ASP A 26 -36.97 -1.70 -16.11
N GLY A 27 -36.20 -1.01 -16.96
CA GLY A 27 -36.58 0.26 -17.58
C GLY A 27 -36.35 1.54 -16.74
N HIS A 28 -35.77 1.44 -15.54
CA HIS A 28 -35.61 2.55 -14.59
C HIS A 28 -34.31 2.46 -13.74
N GLY A 29 -33.56 3.56 -13.68
CA GLY A 29 -32.29 3.66 -12.95
C GLY A 29 -31.09 3.69 -13.90
N PRO A 30 -29.86 3.44 -13.42
CA PRO A 30 -29.52 3.06 -12.04
C PRO A 30 -29.59 4.22 -11.03
N GLU A 31 -29.83 3.88 -9.77
CA GLU A 31 -29.80 4.78 -8.59
C GLU A 31 -28.86 4.18 -7.54
N ARG A 32 -28.04 4.99 -6.84
CA ARG A 32 -27.09 4.48 -5.81
C ARG A 32 -27.35 5.09 -4.43
N THR A 33 -27.23 4.28 -3.37
CA THR A 33 -27.10 4.78 -2.00
C THR A 33 -25.82 5.61 -1.84
N PRO A 34 -25.68 6.42 -0.78
CA PRO A 34 -24.35 6.88 -0.37
C PRO A 34 -23.44 5.69 -0.05
N TRP A 35 -22.14 5.92 -0.06
CA TRP A 35 -21.15 4.97 0.47
C TRP A 35 -21.23 4.92 1.99
N VAL A 36 -21.13 3.72 2.55
CA VAL A 36 -21.24 3.43 3.97
C VAL A 36 -20.01 2.65 4.41
N GLU A 37 -19.32 3.17 5.42
CA GLU A 37 -18.13 2.58 6.04
C GLU A 37 -18.51 1.48 7.04
N ASP A 38 -17.57 0.61 7.38
CA ASP A 38 -17.73 -0.25 8.55
C ASP A 38 -17.63 0.58 9.82
N PHE A 39 -18.46 0.23 10.80
CA PHE A 39 -18.30 0.71 12.15
C PHE A 39 -17.55 -0.37 12.93
N TYR A 40 -16.40 -0.02 13.49
CA TYR A 40 -15.60 -0.93 14.31
C TYR A 40 -15.88 -0.67 15.79
N ASP A 41 -15.92 -1.72 16.60
CA ASP A 41 -15.96 -1.56 18.05
C ASP A 41 -14.57 -1.17 18.60
N GLY A 42 -14.52 -0.86 19.90
CA GLY A 42 -13.26 -0.51 20.58
C GLY A 42 -12.25 -1.66 20.70
N ALA A 43 -12.54 -2.84 20.14
CA ALA A 43 -11.64 -3.98 20.02
C ALA A 43 -11.25 -4.28 18.55
N GLY A 44 -11.62 -3.41 17.61
CA GLY A 44 -11.27 -3.53 16.19
C GLY A 44 -12.14 -4.51 15.39
N MET A 45 -13.25 -5.01 15.96
CA MET A 45 -14.16 -5.91 15.24
C MET A 45 -15.25 -5.12 14.50
N VAL A 46 -15.58 -5.54 13.28
CA VAL A 46 -16.68 -4.95 12.50
C VAL A 46 -18.02 -5.22 13.20
N VAL A 47 -18.70 -4.14 13.60
CA VAL A 47 -20.03 -4.18 14.20
C VAL A 47 -21.06 -4.47 13.11
N GLN A 48 -21.46 -5.74 13.03
CA GLN A 48 -22.54 -6.20 12.17
C GLN A 48 -23.90 -5.99 12.84
N PRO A 49 -24.95 -5.58 12.11
CA PRO A 49 -24.99 -5.32 10.67
C PRO A 49 -24.58 -3.87 10.29
N LYS A 50 -23.96 -3.71 9.12
CA LYS A 50 -23.63 -2.40 8.53
C LYS A 50 -24.92 -1.62 8.23
N ASN A 51 -25.12 -0.45 8.84
CA ASN A 51 -26.36 0.33 8.73
C ASN A 51 -26.25 1.43 7.67
N PHE A 52 -27.20 1.44 6.72
CA PHE A 52 -27.20 2.35 5.58
C PHE A 52 -28.11 3.56 5.84
N GLN A 53 -27.52 4.64 6.34
CA GLN A 53 -28.23 5.91 6.54
C GLN A 53 -28.40 6.67 5.21
N ASN A 54 -29.45 7.49 5.10
CA ASN A 54 -29.74 8.32 3.91
C ASN A 54 -29.81 7.55 2.58
N SER A 55 -30.13 6.25 2.66
CA SER A 55 -30.17 5.28 1.56
C SER A 55 -31.46 5.33 0.73
N LYS A 56 -32.48 6.06 1.20
CA LYS A 56 -33.78 6.18 0.55
C LYS A 56 -33.66 6.71 -0.88
N ARG A 57 -34.21 5.98 -1.85
CA ARG A 57 -34.35 6.35 -3.26
C ARG A 57 -35.79 6.15 -3.72
N THR A 58 -36.18 6.85 -4.79
CA THR A 58 -37.56 6.83 -5.28
C THR A 58 -37.58 6.71 -6.79
N ILE A 59 -38.13 5.63 -7.32
CA ILE A 59 -38.27 5.39 -8.76
C ILE A 59 -39.69 5.79 -9.20
N ALA A 60 -39.80 6.72 -10.14
CA ALA A 60 -41.09 7.11 -10.72
C ALA A 60 -41.53 6.10 -11.80
N LEU A 61 -42.58 5.33 -11.52
CA LEU A 61 -43.13 4.31 -12.43
C LEU A 61 -43.97 4.96 -13.54
N LYS A 62 -43.81 4.47 -14.77
CA LYS A 62 -44.48 4.95 -15.99
C LYS A 62 -45.59 3.98 -16.41
N GLY A 63 -46.79 4.50 -16.62
CA GLY A 63 -47.94 3.69 -17.03
C GLY A 63 -48.54 2.85 -15.90
N SER A 64 -49.09 1.68 -16.26
CA SER A 64 -49.81 0.80 -15.33
C SER A 64 -48.85 -0.17 -14.61
N LEU A 65 -49.25 -0.70 -13.45
CA LEU A 65 -48.47 -1.72 -12.74
C LEU A 65 -48.36 -3.04 -13.53
N ALA A 66 -49.31 -3.36 -14.42
CA ALA A 66 -49.25 -4.55 -15.26
C ALA A 66 -48.04 -4.52 -16.23
N ASN A 67 -47.54 -3.33 -16.57
CA ASN A 67 -46.33 -3.17 -17.40
C ASN A 67 -45.07 -3.75 -16.73
N TYR A 68 -45.11 -4.04 -15.44
CA TYR A 68 -43.99 -4.51 -14.62
C TYR A 68 -44.20 -5.95 -14.09
N GLU A 69 -45.21 -6.69 -14.55
CA GLU A 69 -45.55 -8.02 -14.02
C GLU A 69 -44.39 -9.03 -14.11
N GLY A 70 -43.57 -8.93 -15.16
CA GLY A 70 -42.34 -9.72 -15.36
C GLY A 70 -41.03 -8.99 -15.02
N ALA A 71 -41.07 -7.78 -14.45
CA ALA A 71 -39.89 -6.98 -14.15
C ALA A 71 -39.18 -7.44 -12.85
N PHE A 72 -37.89 -7.13 -12.74
CA PHE A 72 -37.08 -7.37 -11.55
C PHE A 72 -36.49 -6.06 -11.01
N LEU A 73 -36.40 -5.99 -9.68
CA LEU A 73 -35.53 -5.06 -8.98
C LEU A 73 -34.17 -5.74 -8.79
N HIS A 74 -33.19 -5.31 -9.56
CA HIS A 74 -31.79 -5.66 -9.47
C HIS A 74 -31.13 -4.80 -8.38
N MET A 75 -30.41 -5.44 -7.48
CA MET A 75 -29.61 -4.80 -6.45
C MET A 75 -28.17 -5.27 -6.59
N THR A 76 -27.23 -4.36 -6.81
CA THR A 76 -25.80 -4.66 -6.80
C THR A 76 -25.17 -4.00 -5.59
N LEU A 77 -24.62 -4.81 -4.68
CA LEU A 77 -23.75 -4.32 -3.63
C LEU A 77 -22.37 -4.07 -4.26
N TYR A 78 -21.95 -2.81 -4.31
CA TYR A 78 -20.59 -2.44 -4.67
C TYR A 78 -19.73 -2.33 -3.42
N HIS A 79 -18.51 -2.84 -3.50
CA HIS A 79 -17.43 -2.64 -2.54
C HIS A 79 -16.39 -1.73 -3.19
N GLN A 80 -16.10 -0.58 -2.55
CA GLN A 80 -15.12 0.37 -3.06
C GLN A 80 -13.73 -0.23 -2.95
N ARG A 81 -12.96 -0.14 -4.04
CA ARG A 81 -11.55 -0.54 -4.08
C ARG A 81 -10.66 0.68 -4.22
N THR A 82 -9.56 0.70 -3.48
CA THR A 82 -8.70 1.89 -3.40
C THR A 82 -7.92 2.18 -4.69
N LEU A 83 -7.67 1.15 -5.52
CA LEU A 83 -6.77 1.24 -6.70
C LEU A 83 -7.35 0.60 -7.98
N ARG A 84 -8.66 0.33 -8.03
CA ARG A 84 -9.40 -0.25 -9.17
C ARG A 84 -10.85 0.25 -9.15
N ASP A 85 -11.57 0.07 -10.25
CA ASP A 85 -13.03 0.28 -10.29
C ASP A 85 -13.75 -0.51 -9.20
N ASP A 86 -14.87 0.05 -8.71
CA ASP A 86 -15.70 -0.53 -7.65
C ASP A 86 -16.07 -1.99 -7.96
N LYS A 87 -15.81 -2.89 -7.02
CA LYS A 87 -16.14 -4.31 -7.19
C LYS A 87 -17.64 -4.51 -7.04
N ARG A 88 -18.30 -5.13 -8.03
CA ARG A 88 -19.60 -5.81 -7.81
C ARG A 88 -19.36 -6.96 -6.82
N ALA A 89 -19.63 -6.71 -5.54
CA ALA A 89 -19.27 -7.59 -4.43
C ALA A 89 -20.25 -8.76 -4.30
N ALA A 90 -21.54 -8.46 -4.45
CA ALA A 90 -22.63 -9.43 -4.58
C ALA A 90 -23.86 -8.73 -5.19
N GLU A 91 -24.80 -9.51 -5.73
CA GLU A 91 -26.03 -9.01 -6.33
C GLU A 91 -27.25 -9.81 -5.86
N ALA A 92 -28.44 -9.23 -6.04
CA ALA A 92 -29.72 -9.89 -5.76
C ALA A 92 -30.81 -9.38 -6.71
N HIS A 93 -31.78 -10.25 -6.98
CA HIS A 93 -32.90 -9.95 -7.87
C HIS A 93 -34.21 -10.25 -7.17
N LEU A 94 -35.09 -9.25 -7.05
CA LEU A 94 -36.44 -9.43 -6.53
C LEU A 94 -37.46 -9.22 -7.66
N PRO A 95 -38.35 -10.18 -7.93
CA PRO A 95 -39.42 -9.97 -8.91
C PRO A 95 -40.36 -8.87 -8.42
N PHE A 96 -40.77 -7.97 -9.32
CA PHE A 96 -41.61 -6.82 -9.01
C PHE A 96 -42.93 -7.24 -8.32
N SER A 97 -43.49 -8.39 -8.72
CA SER A 97 -44.67 -8.99 -8.09
C SER A 97 -44.55 -9.26 -6.58
N ARG A 98 -43.34 -9.43 -6.03
CA ARG A 98 -43.11 -9.53 -4.57
C ARG A 98 -43.05 -8.19 -3.85
N ILE A 99 -42.69 -7.10 -4.53
CA ILE A 99 -42.50 -5.77 -3.93
C ILE A 99 -43.65 -4.79 -4.25
N ALA A 100 -44.51 -5.11 -5.23
CA ALA A 100 -45.63 -4.29 -5.68
C ALA A 100 -46.70 -4.02 -4.60
N LYS A 101 -46.73 -4.83 -3.51
CA LYS A 101 -47.64 -4.66 -2.35
C LYS A 101 -46.94 -4.07 -1.13
N GLY A 102 -45.70 -3.59 -1.29
CA GLY A 102 -44.77 -3.32 -0.20
C GLY A 102 -44.01 -4.58 0.22
N PHE A 103 -42.74 -4.40 0.61
CA PHE A 103 -41.86 -5.47 1.08
C PHE A 103 -40.93 -4.92 2.15
N SER A 104 -40.78 -5.63 3.26
CA SER A 104 -39.79 -5.34 4.30
C SER A 104 -39.13 -6.67 4.68
N GLY A 105 -37.81 -6.77 4.54
CA GLY A 105 -37.15 -8.03 4.86
C GLY A 105 -35.72 -8.18 4.36
N TRP A 106 -35.10 -9.27 4.81
CA TRP A 106 -33.80 -9.73 4.33
C TRP A 106 -33.91 -10.37 2.94
N VAL A 107 -32.99 -9.99 2.07
CA VAL A 107 -32.76 -10.55 0.74
C VAL A 107 -31.35 -11.14 0.75
N ALA A 108 -31.21 -12.40 0.34
CA ALA A 108 -29.91 -13.02 0.16
C ALA A 108 -29.18 -12.34 -1.01
N LEU A 109 -27.90 -12.04 -0.82
CA LEU A 109 -27.00 -11.56 -1.86
C LEU A 109 -26.15 -12.74 -2.35
N GLU A 110 -25.90 -12.81 -3.64
CA GLU A 110 -25.13 -13.88 -4.27
C GLU A 110 -23.96 -13.31 -5.08
N HIS A 111 -22.86 -14.06 -5.15
CA HIS A 111 -21.71 -13.73 -5.99
C HIS A 111 -21.13 -15.02 -6.56
N LYS A 112 -21.20 -15.20 -7.89
CA LYS A 112 -20.81 -16.44 -8.59
C LYS A 112 -21.50 -17.68 -7.98
N GLU A 113 -22.83 -17.63 -7.91
CA GLU A 113 -23.70 -18.72 -7.43
C GLU A 113 -23.43 -19.17 -5.96
N LYS A 114 -22.78 -18.31 -5.17
CA LYS A 114 -22.50 -18.53 -3.74
C LYS A 114 -23.08 -17.42 -2.91
N TYR A 115 -23.55 -17.74 -1.70
CA TYR A 115 -24.03 -16.79 -0.72
C TYR A 115 -22.94 -15.75 -0.39
N GLY A 116 -23.19 -14.48 -0.73
CA GLY A 116 -22.31 -13.34 -0.54
C GLY A 116 -22.71 -12.42 0.62
N GLY A 117 -23.76 -12.79 1.37
CA GLY A 117 -24.31 -12.04 2.50
C GLY A 117 -25.81 -11.82 2.35
N LYS A 118 -26.34 -10.84 3.07
CA LYS A 118 -27.75 -10.44 2.96
C LYS A 118 -27.93 -8.94 3.20
N VAL A 119 -28.93 -8.36 2.54
CA VAL A 119 -29.34 -6.96 2.71
C VAL A 119 -30.78 -6.89 3.20
N PHE A 120 -31.06 -6.04 4.18
CA PHE A 120 -32.41 -5.74 4.63
C PHE A 120 -32.88 -4.47 3.93
N ILE A 121 -34.01 -4.57 3.24
CA ILE A 121 -34.61 -3.46 2.51
C ILE A 121 -36.07 -3.25 2.93
N ASP A 122 -36.49 -1.99 2.88
CA ASP A 122 -37.90 -1.59 2.87
C ASP A 122 -38.22 -1.03 1.48
N VAL A 123 -39.23 -1.60 0.83
CA VAL A 123 -39.77 -1.15 -0.45
C VAL A 123 -41.25 -0.81 -0.26
N ASN A 124 -41.65 0.39 -0.63
CA ASN A 124 -43.02 0.87 -0.48
C ASN A 124 -43.50 1.49 -1.80
N LEU A 125 -44.61 0.98 -2.31
CA LEU A 125 -45.31 1.62 -3.43
C LEU A 125 -46.16 2.76 -2.89
N LYS A 126 -45.86 3.99 -3.32
CA LYS A 126 -46.63 5.19 -3.00
C LYS A 126 -47.40 5.66 -4.22
N GLU A 127 -48.65 6.05 -4.00
CA GLU A 127 -49.35 6.87 -4.97
C GLU A 127 -48.56 8.18 -5.11
N GLY A 128 -48.30 8.59 -6.35
CA GLY A 128 -47.52 9.79 -6.60
C GLY A 128 -48.39 10.99 -6.28
N VAL A 129 -47.97 11.84 -5.34
CA VAL A 129 -48.62 13.14 -5.14
C VAL A 129 -48.58 13.89 -6.47
N GLN A 130 -49.75 14.10 -7.04
CA GLN A 130 -49.91 14.83 -8.29
C GLN A 130 -49.58 16.30 -8.01
N LEU A 131 -48.44 16.78 -8.53
CA LEU A 131 -48.04 18.18 -8.36
C LEU A 131 -49.14 19.09 -8.92
N PRO A 132 -49.71 20.01 -8.12
CA PRO A 132 -50.75 20.90 -8.61
C PRO A 132 -50.18 21.87 -9.65
N LEU A 133 -50.94 22.13 -10.71
CA LEU A 133 -50.84 23.38 -11.44
C LEU A 133 -51.24 24.54 -10.50
N GLY A 134 -50.64 25.71 -10.68
CA GLY A 134 -50.67 26.82 -9.71
C GLY A 134 -52.08 27.37 -9.36
N PRO A 135 -52.22 28.09 -8.23
CA PRO A 135 -53.50 28.20 -7.52
C PRO A 135 -54.32 29.46 -7.80
N ALA A 136 -55.64 29.35 -7.57
CA ALA A 136 -56.50 30.38 -6.97
C ALA A 136 -57.87 29.74 -6.56
N PRO A 137 -58.59 30.22 -5.53
CA PRO A 137 -58.16 30.75 -4.23
C PRO A 137 -58.77 29.97 -3.02
N VAL A 138 -58.34 30.36 -1.80
CA VAL A 138 -58.72 29.90 -0.43
C VAL A 138 -60.17 30.35 -0.05
N PRO A 139 -60.86 29.94 1.07
CA PRO A 139 -60.51 29.07 2.22
C PRO A 139 -61.48 27.87 2.43
N ALA A 140 -61.60 27.13 3.55
CA ALA A 140 -61.06 27.12 4.94
C ALA A 140 -61.00 25.64 5.48
N SER A 141 -60.84 25.23 6.76
CA SER A 141 -60.64 25.86 8.10
C SER A 141 -60.12 24.82 9.13
N ASP A 142 -59.36 25.29 10.14
CA ASP A 142 -59.33 24.92 11.57
C ASP A 142 -59.28 23.47 12.14
N HIS A 143 -58.26 23.25 13.01
CA HIS A 143 -58.23 22.42 14.25
C HIS A 143 -58.55 20.89 14.16
N ALA A 144 -58.18 19.98 15.08
CA ALA A 144 -57.10 19.79 16.08
C ALA A 144 -57.16 18.28 16.52
N ALA A 145 -56.25 17.62 17.24
CA ALA A 145 -55.01 17.96 17.95
C ALA A 145 -53.99 16.78 17.86
N MET A 146 -53.15 16.51 18.88
CA MET A 146 -52.27 15.31 18.97
C MET A 146 -52.14 14.82 20.44
N ASP A 147 -51.83 13.53 20.63
CA ASP A 147 -52.02 12.75 21.87
C ASP A 147 -51.10 13.13 23.07
N PRO A 148 -51.60 13.20 24.33
CA PRO A 148 -50.79 13.54 25.52
C PRO A 148 -49.70 12.54 25.97
N GLN A 149 -49.69 11.27 25.53
CA GLN A 149 -48.85 10.23 26.17
C GLN A 149 -47.32 10.36 26.01
N VAL A 150 -46.82 11.31 25.20
CA VAL A 150 -45.37 11.50 25.00
C VAL A 150 -44.71 12.37 26.09
N ALA A 151 -45.49 13.16 26.84
CA ALA A 151 -44.94 14.12 27.81
C ALA A 151 -44.39 13.45 29.10
N GLU A 152 -44.91 12.29 29.49
CA GLU A 152 -44.60 11.67 30.79
C GLU A 152 -43.26 10.89 30.78
N GLN A 153 -42.83 10.35 29.63
CA GLN A 153 -41.58 9.60 29.53
C GLN A 153 -40.32 10.48 29.47
N MET A 154 -40.45 11.77 29.11
CA MET A 154 -39.30 12.69 29.03
C MET A 154 -38.91 13.30 30.39
N ALA A 155 -39.74 13.18 31.43
CA ALA A 155 -39.45 13.69 32.76
C ALA A 155 -38.44 12.81 33.55
N ILE A 156 -38.39 11.51 33.28
CA ILE A 156 -37.58 10.53 34.04
C ILE A 156 -36.08 10.59 33.67
N LEU A 157 -35.75 11.01 32.45
CA LEU A 157 -34.35 11.19 32.03
C LEU A 157 -33.69 12.46 32.59
N ALA A 158 -34.48 13.43 33.08
CA ALA A 158 -33.96 14.68 33.64
C ALA A 158 -33.48 14.56 35.10
N SER A 159 -33.82 13.48 35.82
CA SER A 159 -33.53 13.34 37.26
C SER A 159 -32.26 12.55 37.60
N ILE A 160 -31.50 12.06 36.61
CA ILE A 160 -30.27 11.27 36.84
C ILE A 160 -28.98 12.13 36.67
N GLN A 161 -29.10 13.39 36.27
CA GLN A 161 -27.99 14.35 36.21
C GLN A 161 -27.88 15.22 37.48
N SER A 162 -27.55 14.60 38.62
CA SER A 162 -27.27 15.35 39.87
C SER A 162 -26.15 14.76 40.75
N SER A 163 -24.92 14.68 40.21
CA SER A 163 -23.72 14.82 41.05
C SER A 163 -22.51 15.35 40.25
N LYS A 164 -21.93 16.45 40.74
CA LYS A 164 -20.55 16.89 40.40
C LYS A 164 -19.59 15.85 41.01
N SER A 165 -18.33 15.66 40.61
CA SER A 165 -17.21 16.60 40.39
C SER A 165 -15.96 15.71 40.13
N SER A 166 -14.80 16.12 39.64
CA SER A 166 -14.32 17.33 38.94
C SER A 166 -12.85 17.07 38.60
N GLU A 167 -12.39 17.41 37.39
CA GLU A 167 -11.11 18.12 37.21
C GLU A 167 -10.99 18.65 35.78
N THR A 168 -10.21 19.72 35.63
CA THR A 168 -10.30 20.62 34.46
C THR A 168 -9.07 20.55 33.58
N HIS A 169 -9.22 20.05 32.34
CA HIS A 169 -8.35 20.45 31.24
C HIS A 169 -9.11 21.35 30.26
N LYS A 170 -8.56 22.54 30.00
CA LYS A 170 -9.08 23.45 28.97
C LYS A 170 -8.82 22.85 27.57
N PRO A 171 -9.76 22.97 26.61
CA PRO A 171 -9.48 22.60 25.23
C PRO A 171 -8.45 23.57 24.63
N HIS A 172 -7.36 23.02 24.08
CA HIS A 172 -6.51 23.76 23.16
C HIS A 172 -7.19 23.76 21.79
N GLN A 173 -7.41 24.95 21.21
CA GLN A 173 -7.83 25.05 19.82
C GLN A 173 -6.72 24.52 18.91
N PRO A 174 -7.01 23.66 17.92
CA PRO A 174 -6.02 23.30 16.92
C PRO A 174 -5.70 24.54 16.08
N LYS A 175 -4.48 25.07 16.23
CA LYS A 175 -3.92 25.98 15.23
C LYS A 175 -3.60 25.15 13.99
N ALA A 176 -4.05 25.59 12.83
CA ALA A 176 -3.59 25.03 11.57
C ALA A 176 -2.06 25.09 11.50
N PRO A 177 -1.37 23.98 11.11
CA PRO A 177 0.08 24.03 10.94
C PRO A 177 0.40 25.00 9.80
N GLN A 178 1.19 26.03 10.11
CA GLN A 178 1.80 26.85 9.08
C GLN A 178 2.79 25.98 8.31
N ALA A 179 2.62 25.92 6.99
CA ALA A 179 3.59 25.26 6.11
C ALA A 179 4.91 26.05 6.14
N THR A 180 5.80 25.66 7.06
CA THR A 180 7.20 26.08 7.02
C THR A 180 7.87 25.39 5.84
N GLN A 181 8.12 26.14 4.76
CA GLN A 181 9.16 25.80 3.80
C GLN A 181 10.51 25.86 4.51
N ALA A 182 10.87 24.79 5.22
CA ALA A 182 12.22 24.61 5.72
C ALA A 182 13.12 24.27 4.53
N ALA A 183 13.89 25.24 4.05
CA ALA A 183 14.92 24.99 3.06
C ALA A 183 15.93 23.96 3.60
N TRP A 184 16.23 22.95 2.80
CA TRP A 184 17.21 21.93 3.17
C TRP A 184 18.62 22.55 3.31
N PRO A 185 19.38 22.23 4.39
CA PRO A 185 20.77 22.65 4.48
C PRO A 185 21.62 21.90 3.44
N GLU A 186 22.55 22.61 2.80
CA GLU A 186 23.52 22.00 1.89
C GLU A 186 24.42 21.01 2.63
N TRP A 187 24.78 19.90 1.96
CA TRP A 187 25.69 18.92 2.53
C TRP A 187 27.11 19.51 2.64
N PRO A 188 27.79 19.45 3.80
CA PRO A 188 29.15 19.97 3.90
C PRO A 188 30.08 19.21 2.94
N THR A 189 30.73 19.96 2.05
CA THR A 189 31.61 19.47 0.97
C THR A 189 33.01 19.03 1.45
N GLN A 190 33.23 18.92 2.76
CA GLN A 190 34.55 18.58 3.29
C GLN A 190 34.81 17.07 3.24
N ALA A 191 35.97 16.70 2.69
CA ALA A 191 36.50 15.35 2.73
C ALA A 191 36.68 14.88 4.20
N PRO A 192 36.54 13.57 4.49
CA PRO A 192 36.62 13.06 5.84
C PRO A 192 38.02 13.30 6.46
N PRO A 193 38.11 13.62 7.76
CA PRO A 193 39.39 13.78 8.43
C PRO A 193 40.13 12.44 8.48
N THR A 194 41.42 12.47 8.15
CA THR A 194 42.31 11.30 8.23
C THR A 194 42.51 10.90 9.70
N LEU A 195 42.13 9.66 10.03
CA LEU A 195 42.39 9.10 11.36
C LEU A 195 43.87 8.71 11.48
N PRO A 196 44.53 8.99 12.63
CA PRO A 196 45.91 8.57 12.85
C PRO A 196 45.99 7.04 13.00
N ILE A 197 46.71 6.40 12.08
CA ILE A 197 46.93 4.95 12.09
C ILE A 197 47.92 4.61 13.22
N SER A 198 47.48 3.75 14.15
CA SER A 198 48.38 3.18 15.17
C SER A 198 49.39 2.23 14.54
N THR A 199 50.68 2.45 14.80
CA THR A 199 51.78 1.70 14.18
C THR A 199 51.91 0.29 14.75
N SER A 200 51.28 -0.68 14.09
CA SER A 200 51.74 -2.06 14.05
C SER A 200 51.96 -2.47 12.59
N GLN A 201 52.92 -3.35 12.33
CA GLN A 201 53.54 -3.48 11.01
C GLN A 201 52.56 -3.93 9.92
N PRO A 202 52.61 -3.34 8.71
CA PRO A 202 51.72 -3.71 7.63
C PRO A 202 52.14 -5.07 7.03
N VAL A 203 51.28 -6.08 7.16
CA VAL A 203 51.22 -7.14 6.15
C VAL A 203 50.73 -6.46 4.88
N ALA A 204 51.57 -6.44 3.84
CA ALA A 204 51.27 -5.72 2.61
C ALA A 204 50.03 -6.33 1.93
N ALA A 205 48.89 -5.64 2.02
CA ALA A 205 47.76 -5.89 1.15
C ALA A 205 48.23 -5.65 -0.30
N PRO A 206 47.92 -6.54 -1.26
CA PRO A 206 48.25 -6.30 -2.66
C PRO A 206 47.57 -5.00 -3.12
N ALA A 207 48.33 -4.13 -3.79
CA ALA A 207 47.82 -2.87 -4.28
C ALA A 207 46.61 -3.09 -5.20
N PRO A 208 45.56 -2.26 -5.13
CA PRO A 208 44.42 -2.39 -6.03
C PRO A 208 44.90 -2.21 -7.48
N VAL A 209 44.74 -3.25 -8.28
CA VAL A 209 45.07 -3.22 -9.70
C VAL A 209 44.14 -2.21 -10.37
N ALA A 210 44.72 -1.16 -10.97
CA ALA A 210 43.98 -0.15 -11.70
C ALA A 210 43.43 -0.74 -13.02
N LEU A 211 42.24 -1.34 -12.95
CA LEU A 211 41.43 -1.74 -14.10
C LEU A 211 40.93 -0.49 -14.83
N LYS A 212 41.76 0.11 -15.70
CA LYS A 212 41.39 1.31 -16.46
C LYS A 212 40.88 1.07 -17.88
N ASP A 213 41.08 -0.12 -18.45
CA ASP A 213 40.74 -0.41 -19.86
C ASP A 213 40.02 -1.76 -20.08
N ALA A 214 39.56 -2.43 -19.01
CA ALA A 214 38.78 -3.66 -19.14
C ALA A 214 37.29 -3.34 -19.35
N GLU A 215 36.66 -3.86 -20.41
CA GLU A 215 35.19 -3.83 -20.49
C GLU A 215 34.60 -4.52 -19.25
N PRO A 216 33.51 -3.97 -18.66
CA PRO A 216 32.84 -4.62 -17.54
C PRO A 216 32.35 -6.02 -17.97
N PRO A 217 32.29 -7.00 -17.03
CA PRO A 217 31.79 -8.33 -17.34
C PRO A 217 30.45 -8.27 -18.07
N GLN A 218 30.24 -9.14 -19.07
CA GLN A 218 29.05 -9.07 -19.93
C GLN A 218 27.73 -9.13 -19.15
N TRP A 219 27.72 -9.81 -18.02
CA TRP A 219 26.56 -9.90 -17.13
C TRP A 219 26.31 -8.63 -16.30
N LEU A 220 27.33 -7.77 -16.10
CA LEU A 220 27.18 -6.49 -15.43
C LEU A 220 26.52 -5.46 -16.37
N SER A 221 26.87 -5.50 -17.67
CA SER A 221 26.25 -4.67 -18.71
C SER A 221 24.77 -5.02 -18.89
N TRP A 222 23.88 -4.14 -18.39
CA TRP A 222 22.44 -4.36 -18.42
C TRP A 222 21.86 -4.66 -19.83
N PRO A 223 22.18 -3.91 -20.90
CA PRO A 223 21.68 -4.24 -22.23
C PRO A 223 22.13 -5.62 -22.73
N ARG A 224 23.39 -6.02 -22.44
CA ARG A 224 23.93 -7.34 -22.81
C ARG A 224 23.27 -8.47 -22.00
N PHE A 225 23.08 -8.28 -20.69
CA PHE A 225 22.40 -9.23 -19.82
C PHE A 225 20.92 -9.40 -20.21
N ARG A 226 20.23 -8.30 -20.50
CA ARG A 226 18.83 -8.31 -20.96
C ARG A 226 18.67 -9.06 -22.28
N ALA A 227 19.56 -8.82 -23.25
CA ALA A 227 19.57 -9.54 -24.52
C ALA A 227 19.91 -11.05 -24.37
N ALA A 228 20.84 -11.39 -23.47
CA ALA A 228 21.15 -12.79 -23.17
C ALA A 228 19.92 -13.53 -22.61
N LEU A 229 19.16 -12.90 -21.72
CA LEU A 229 17.87 -13.41 -21.23
C LEU A 229 16.85 -13.63 -22.35
N ASP A 230 16.66 -12.65 -23.25
CA ASP A 230 15.69 -12.76 -24.36
C ASP A 230 16.08 -13.83 -25.40
N SER A 231 17.38 -14.03 -25.63
CA SER A 231 17.89 -15.10 -26.51
C SER A 231 17.76 -16.52 -25.92
N GLY A 232 17.31 -16.65 -24.67
CA GLY A 232 17.29 -17.95 -23.97
C GLY A 232 18.69 -18.51 -23.66
N SER A 233 19.72 -17.66 -23.63
CA SER A 233 21.08 -18.07 -23.28
C SER A 233 21.13 -18.62 -21.86
N ASP A 234 21.88 -19.71 -21.65
CA ASP A 234 22.12 -20.22 -20.29
C ASP A 234 22.92 -19.17 -19.51
N LEU A 235 22.29 -18.54 -18.51
CA LEU A 235 22.94 -17.55 -17.66
C LEU A 235 24.20 -18.12 -16.99
N ARG A 236 24.27 -19.43 -16.71
CA ARG A 236 25.46 -20.08 -16.13
C ARG A 236 26.65 -20.10 -17.07
N ALA A 237 26.44 -19.88 -18.37
CA ALA A 237 27.49 -19.76 -19.38
C ALA A 237 28.00 -18.31 -19.53
N LEU A 238 27.34 -17.30 -18.94
CA LEU A 238 27.89 -15.95 -18.85
C LEU A 238 29.11 -15.96 -17.93
N PRO A 239 30.29 -15.48 -18.37
CA PRO A 239 31.53 -15.59 -17.58
C PRO A 239 31.48 -14.71 -16.32
N GLY A 240 31.09 -15.32 -15.21
CA GLY A 240 31.31 -14.81 -13.86
C GLY A 240 32.79 -14.91 -13.51
N HIS A 241 33.41 -13.81 -13.08
CA HIS A 241 34.71 -13.89 -12.43
C HIS A 241 34.53 -14.59 -11.07
N SER A 242 34.94 -15.86 -11.02
CA SER A 242 34.94 -16.70 -9.82
C SER A 242 36.07 -16.31 -8.88
N THR A 243 35.88 -15.22 -8.12
CA THR A 243 36.71 -14.91 -6.96
C THR A 243 36.10 -15.57 -5.72
N SER A 244 36.80 -16.55 -5.14
CA SER A 244 36.30 -17.42 -4.05
C SER A 244 36.12 -16.73 -2.69
N ALA A 245 36.38 -15.43 -2.62
CA ALA A 245 35.92 -14.50 -1.59
C ALA A 245 35.72 -13.15 -2.29
N SER A 246 34.63 -12.46 -1.99
CA SER A 246 34.27 -11.23 -2.71
C SER A 246 33.59 -10.26 -1.76
N GLY A 247 33.97 -8.98 -1.79
CA GLY A 247 33.29 -7.90 -1.05
C GLY A 247 32.50 -6.97 -1.97
N ARG A 248 32.03 -7.47 -3.12
CA ARG A 248 31.39 -6.64 -4.17
C ARG A 248 30.08 -6.06 -3.65
N ARG A 249 29.77 -4.86 -4.13
CA ARG A 249 28.64 -4.03 -3.72
C ARG A 249 27.78 -3.77 -4.94
N LYS A 250 26.57 -4.37 -4.99
CA LYS A 250 25.69 -4.32 -6.18
C LYS A 250 24.28 -3.89 -5.80
N ALA A 251 23.73 -2.88 -6.47
CA ALA A 251 22.42 -2.35 -6.16
C ALA A 251 21.46 -2.47 -7.36
N LEU A 252 20.19 -2.76 -7.06
CA LEU A 252 19.07 -2.56 -7.96
C LEU A 252 18.14 -1.50 -7.36
N LEU A 253 17.93 -0.40 -8.08
CA LEU A 253 17.05 0.69 -7.71
C LEU A 253 15.89 0.74 -8.71
N ILE A 254 14.65 0.74 -8.22
CA ILE A 254 13.45 0.78 -9.04
C ILE A 254 12.60 1.93 -8.53
N ALA A 255 12.31 2.90 -9.38
CA ALA A 255 11.51 4.06 -9.00
C ALA A 255 10.50 4.42 -10.10
N MET A 256 9.24 4.66 -9.72
CA MET A 256 8.15 4.94 -10.67
C MET A 256 7.33 6.16 -10.26
N ASN A 257 7.00 6.98 -11.25
CA ASN A 257 6.09 8.11 -11.13
C ASN A 257 4.76 7.87 -11.86
N TYR A 258 4.62 6.83 -12.68
CA TYR A 258 3.40 6.49 -13.45
C TYR A 258 2.81 7.68 -14.24
N PRO A 259 3.63 8.41 -15.03
CA PRO A 259 3.24 9.70 -15.60
C PRO A 259 2.03 9.61 -16.54
N GLY A 260 1.08 10.53 -16.38
CA GLY A 260 -0.14 10.59 -17.19
C GLY A 260 -1.19 9.53 -16.84
N THR A 261 -1.10 8.89 -15.67
CA THR A 261 -2.06 7.88 -15.19
C THR A 261 -2.74 8.33 -13.90
N ALA A 262 -3.85 7.68 -13.53
CA ALA A 262 -4.48 7.89 -12.22
C ALA A 262 -3.58 7.49 -11.02
N ALA A 263 -2.51 6.73 -11.29
CA ALA A 263 -1.52 6.30 -10.31
C ALA A 263 -0.32 7.27 -10.20
N GLU A 264 -0.37 8.46 -10.81
CA GLU A 264 0.78 9.37 -10.86
C GLU A 264 1.29 9.77 -9.45
N ARG A 265 2.62 9.84 -9.31
CA ARG A 265 3.37 10.30 -8.12
C ARG A 265 4.56 11.17 -8.55
N ARG A 266 5.16 11.93 -7.62
CA ARG A 266 6.28 12.84 -7.91
C ARG A 266 7.60 12.50 -7.21
N CYS A 267 7.59 11.58 -6.25
CA CYS A 267 8.74 11.29 -5.39
C CYS A 267 9.83 10.42 -6.03
N GLY A 268 9.51 9.57 -7.01
CA GLY A 268 10.38 8.48 -7.46
C GLY A 268 11.76 8.93 -7.93
N GLY A 269 11.86 10.05 -8.66
CA GLY A 269 13.15 10.60 -9.11
C GLY A 269 14.04 11.08 -7.98
N ASN A 270 13.44 11.74 -6.99
CA ASN A 270 14.12 12.31 -5.83
C ASN A 270 14.60 11.20 -4.86
N ASP A 271 13.76 10.18 -4.66
CA ASP A 271 14.13 8.97 -3.91
C ASP A 271 15.31 8.27 -4.60
N LEU A 272 15.23 8.06 -5.92
CA LEU A 272 16.27 7.41 -6.73
C LEU A 272 17.61 8.17 -6.67
N ASP A 273 17.59 9.49 -6.85
CA ASP A 273 18.80 10.34 -6.77
C ASP A 273 19.46 10.24 -5.39
N LYS A 274 18.67 10.34 -4.31
CA LYS A 274 19.18 10.31 -2.93
C LYS A 274 19.72 8.93 -2.54
N VAL A 275 19.03 7.85 -2.92
CA VAL A 275 19.47 6.47 -2.68
C VAL A 275 20.73 6.16 -3.49
N THR A 276 20.82 6.60 -4.76
CA THR A 276 22.06 6.49 -5.54
C THR A 276 23.21 7.22 -4.86
N GLY A 277 23.01 8.49 -4.48
CA GLY A 277 24.03 9.32 -3.85
C GLY A 277 24.58 8.77 -2.52
N ILE A 278 23.74 8.11 -1.70
CA ILE A 278 24.23 7.49 -0.46
C ILE A 278 24.95 6.15 -0.73
N LEU A 279 24.50 5.35 -1.70
CA LEU A 279 25.17 4.10 -2.07
C LEU A 279 26.59 4.35 -2.62
N LEU A 280 26.75 5.34 -3.51
CA LEU A 280 28.06 5.78 -4.01
C LEU A 280 29.00 6.18 -2.86
N ARG A 281 28.51 6.98 -1.90
CA ARG A 281 29.27 7.38 -0.69
C ARG A 281 29.63 6.19 0.21
N LEU A 282 28.83 5.13 0.18
CA LEU A 282 29.06 3.88 0.89
C LEU A 282 29.83 2.85 0.05
N GLY A 283 30.47 3.27 -1.05
CA GLY A 283 31.39 2.45 -1.83
C GLY A 283 30.72 1.44 -2.76
N PHE A 284 29.48 1.71 -3.20
CA PHE A 284 28.91 1.05 -4.37
C PHE A 284 29.55 1.67 -5.61
N PRO A 285 30.24 0.90 -6.47
CA PRO A 285 30.67 1.42 -7.76
C PRO A 285 29.44 1.71 -8.63
N ASP A 286 29.46 2.83 -9.37
CA ASP A 286 28.34 3.28 -10.19
C ASP A 286 27.95 2.23 -11.24
N GLU A 287 28.94 1.55 -11.83
CA GLU A 287 28.75 0.47 -12.80
C GLU A 287 28.15 -0.82 -12.18
N TRP A 288 27.95 -0.85 -10.86
CA TRP A 288 27.26 -1.91 -10.12
C TRP A 288 25.91 -1.43 -9.53
N ILE A 289 25.41 -0.26 -9.94
CA ILE A 289 24.07 0.26 -9.61
C ILE A 289 23.19 0.21 -10.87
N LEU A 290 22.31 -0.79 -10.95
CA LEU A 290 21.26 -0.83 -11.98
C LEU A 290 20.05 -0.02 -11.51
N SER A 291 19.61 0.95 -12.32
CA SER A 291 18.41 1.75 -12.06
C SER A 291 17.35 1.51 -13.13
N LEU A 292 16.10 1.26 -12.72
CA LEU A 292 14.93 1.24 -13.61
C LEU A 292 13.97 2.38 -13.25
N SER A 293 13.56 3.19 -14.23
CA SER A 293 12.56 4.24 -14.01
C SER A 293 11.73 4.60 -15.25
N ASP A 294 10.56 5.20 -15.01
CA ASP A 294 9.61 5.61 -16.06
C ASP A 294 9.58 7.12 -16.33
N PHE A 295 10.45 7.89 -15.65
CA PHE A 295 10.54 9.35 -15.70
C PHE A 295 11.90 9.90 -16.16
N ARG A 296 12.97 9.09 -16.21
CA ARG A 296 14.24 9.49 -16.85
C ARG A 296 14.17 9.12 -18.33
N GLU A 297 14.58 10.03 -19.22
CA GLU A 297 14.88 9.64 -20.60
C GLU A 297 16.12 8.72 -20.58
N PRO A 298 16.15 7.64 -21.39
CA PRO A 298 17.21 6.65 -21.36
C PRO A 298 18.53 7.25 -21.88
N SER A 299 19.64 6.81 -21.31
CA SER A 299 21.00 7.16 -21.75
C SER A 299 21.41 6.33 -22.99
N GLY A 300 20.69 6.49 -24.11
CA GLY A 300 21.01 5.74 -25.34
C GLY A 300 20.05 5.95 -26.52
N PRO A 301 20.27 5.21 -27.64
CA PRO A 301 19.35 5.20 -28.79
C PRO A 301 17.97 4.65 -28.41
N SER A 302 16.96 4.84 -29.25
CA SER A 302 15.54 4.60 -28.92
C SER A 302 15.17 3.21 -28.41
N THR A 303 15.96 2.18 -28.69
CA THR A 303 15.80 0.82 -28.11
C THR A 303 16.12 0.76 -26.61
N ALA A 304 16.95 1.68 -26.09
CA ALA A 304 17.22 1.83 -24.65
C ALA A 304 15.94 2.20 -23.86
N ARG A 305 15.00 2.91 -24.51
CA ARG A 305 13.73 3.39 -23.92
C ARG A 305 12.82 2.29 -23.38
N GLN A 306 13.02 1.04 -23.80
CA GLN A 306 12.22 -0.10 -23.37
C GLN A 306 12.94 -0.99 -22.34
N ILE A 307 14.28 -1.01 -22.28
CA ILE A 307 15.03 -1.88 -21.36
C ILE A 307 15.17 -1.30 -19.95
N ASP A 308 15.25 0.03 -19.82
CA ASP A 308 15.41 0.71 -18.52
C ASP A 308 14.05 1.04 -17.87
N ARG A 309 12.94 0.86 -18.60
CA ARG A 309 11.59 1.04 -18.08
C ARG A 309 11.28 -0.07 -17.05
N PRO A 310 10.71 0.24 -15.88
CA PRO A 310 10.37 -0.73 -14.84
C PRO A 310 9.08 -1.49 -15.20
N SER A 311 9.11 -2.24 -16.30
CA SER A 311 8.08 -3.21 -16.68
C SER A 311 8.19 -4.46 -15.80
N LYS A 312 7.13 -5.26 -15.70
CA LYS A 312 7.14 -6.51 -14.92
C LYS A 312 8.29 -7.43 -15.36
N ALA A 313 8.47 -7.55 -16.68
CA ALA A 313 9.55 -8.34 -17.27
C ALA A 313 10.94 -7.78 -16.94
N ASN A 314 11.14 -6.46 -17.00
CA ASN A 314 12.45 -5.85 -16.70
C ASN A 314 12.77 -5.89 -15.21
N ILE A 315 11.78 -5.74 -14.31
CA ILE A 315 11.99 -5.88 -12.86
C ILE A 315 12.43 -7.31 -12.52
N ILE A 316 11.78 -8.34 -13.09
CA ILE A 316 12.19 -9.75 -12.93
C ILE A 316 13.59 -9.98 -13.51
N ALA A 317 13.89 -9.44 -14.68
CA ALA A 317 15.21 -9.53 -15.30
C ALA A 317 16.30 -8.81 -14.48
N ALA A 318 15.98 -7.68 -13.86
CA ALA A 318 16.89 -6.93 -13.01
C ALA A 318 17.10 -7.61 -11.65
N LEU A 319 16.08 -8.25 -11.07
CA LEU A 319 16.24 -9.11 -9.89
C LEU A 319 17.13 -10.31 -10.19
N ARG A 320 16.99 -10.92 -11.37
CA ARG A 320 17.94 -11.94 -11.86
C ARG A 320 19.34 -11.37 -12.01
N TRP A 321 19.50 -10.18 -12.59
CA TRP A 321 20.80 -9.49 -12.66
C TRP A 321 21.39 -9.25 -11.26
N LEU A 322 20.56 -8.85 -10.28
CA LEU A 322 20.98 -8.58 -8.91
C LEU A 322 21.50 -9.85 -8.22
N THR A 323 20.80 -10.97 -8.37
CA THR A 323 21.18 -12.25 -7.73
C THR A 323 22.22 -13.04 -8.51
N HIS A 324 22.40 -12.77 -9.81
CA HIS A 324 23.32 -13.50 -10.67
C HIS A 324 24.79 -13.37 -10.22
N ASN A 325 25.47 -14.52 -10.20
CA ASN A 325 26.86 -14.70 -9.76
C ASN A 325 27.20 -14.11 -8.38
N ALA A 326 26.21 -13.95 -7.49
CA ALA A 326 26.44 -13.59 -6.10
C ALA A 326 27.19 -14.71 -5.36
N VAL A 327 28.19 -14.36 -4.54
CA VAL A 327 29.02 -15.30 -3.76
C VAL A 327 29.26 -14.78 -2.34
N ALA A 328 29.76 -15.64 -1.46
CA ALA A 328 30.01 -15.29 -0.06
C ALA A 328 30.87 -14.01 0.10
N GLY A 329 30.37 -13.10 0.94
CA GLY A 329 30.93 -11.77 1.21
C GLY A 329 30.30 -10.65 0.37
N ASP A 330 29.62 -10.94 -0.74
CA ASP A 330 28.92 -9.91 -1.53
C ASP A 330 27.84 -9.24 -0.69
N VAL A 331 27.70 -7.93 -0.86
CA VAL A 331 26.58 -7.19 -0.28
C VAL A 331 25.74 -6.53 -1.36
N LEU A 332 24.47 -6.86 -1.34
CA LEU A 332 23.48 -6.45 -2.31
C LEU A 332 22.54 -5.41 -1.68
N PHE A 333 22.03 -4.51 -2.52
CA PHE A 333 20.99 -3.57 -2.13
C PHE A 333 19.84 -3.62 -3.12
N PHE A 334 18.61 -3.55 -2.61
CA PHE A 334 17.40 -3.45 -3.42
C PHE A 334 16.58 -2.26 -2.91
N HIS A 335 16.17 -1.38 -3.81
CA HIS A 335 15.24 -0.29 -3.51
C HIS A 335 14.07 -0.33 -4.48
N TYR A 336 12.87 -0.15 -3.94
CA TYR A 336 11.65 0.02 -4.70
C TYR A 336 10.92 1.27 -4.19
N SER A 337 10.66 2.26 -5.05
CA SER A 337 9.75 3.38 -4.79
C SER A 337 8.65 3.38 -5.84
N GLY A 338 7.39 3.20 -5.41
CA GLY A 338 6.25 3.07 -6.32
C GLY A 338 4.94 2.76 -5.60
N HIS A 339 3.97 2.20 -6.33
CA HIS A 339 2.75 1.66 -5.72
C HIS A 339 2.93 0.19 -5.33
N GLY A 340 2.19 -0.21 -4.30
CA GLY A 340 2.00 -1.59 -3.88
C GLY A 340 0.50 -1.86 -3.67
N VAL A 341 0.11 -3.13 -3.76
CA VAL A 341 -1.30 -3.57 -3.74
C VAL A 341 -1.48 -4.93 -3.07
N LEU A 342 -2.66 -5.16 -2.50
CA LEU A 342 -3.14 -6.50 -2.25
C LEU A 342 -3.67 -7.13 -3.53
N HIS A 343 -3.06 -8.22 -3.97
CA HIS A 343 -3.48 -8.98 -5.13
C HIS A 343 -4.12 -10.31 -4.70
N GLU A 344 -5.42 -10.47 -4.95
CA GLU A 344 -6.10 -11.78 -4.90
C GLU A 344 -5.59 -12.64 -6.08
N ASP A 345 -4.89 -13.72 -5.78
CA ASP A 345 -4.28 -14.63 -6.76
C ASP A 345 -5.30 -15.59 -7.40
N ALA A 346 -4.83 -16.57 -8.19
CA ALA A 346 -5.71 -17.56 -8.82
C ALA A 346 -6.37 -18.56 -7.84
N THR A 347 -5.80 -18.72 -6.63
CA THR A 347 -6.35 -19.57 -5.56
C THR A 347 -7.30 -18.80 -4.63
N GLY A 348 -7.22 -17.47 -4.64
CA GLY A 348 -7.93 -16.57 -3.72
C GLY A 348 -7.09 -16.14 -2.51
N GLU A 349 -5.78 -16.44 -2.48
CA GLU A 349 -4.85 -15.90 -1.50
C GLU A 349 -4.60 -14.41 -1.79
N LEU A 350 -4.60 -13.60 -0.74
CA LEU A 350 -4.30 -12.17 -0.82
C LEU A 350 -2.79 -11.97 -0.62
N LEU A 351 -2.09 -11.60 -1.68
CA LEU A 351 -0.64 -11.44 -1.72
C LEU A 351 -0.25 -9.97 -1.86
N ASP A 352 0.74 -9.51 -1.08
CA ASP A 352 1.38 -8.22 -1.33
C ASP A 352 2.08 -8.25 -2.69
N ALA A 353 1.84 -7.24 -3.53
CA ALA A 353 2.40 -7.15 -4.87
C ALA A 353 2.84 -5.73 -5.21
N TYR A 354 3.97 -5.63 -5.91
CA TYR A 354 4.43 -4.40 -6.53
C TYR A 354 3.61 -4.08 -7.80
N CYS A 355 3.53 -2.79 -8.15
CA CYS A 355 2.94 -2.29 -9.38
C CYS A 355 4.02 -1.85 -10.38
N PRO A 356 4.44 -2.70 -11.33
CA PRO A 356 5.28 -2.30 -12.45
C PRO A 356 4.63 -1.19 -13.31
N SER A 357 5.41 -0.46 -14.09
CA SER A 357 4.93 0.62 -14.99
C SER A 357 4.01 0.16 -16.15
N ASP A 358 3.87 -1.15 -16.33
CA ASP A 358 2.98 -1.84 -17.29
C ASP A 358 1.90 -2.68 -16.58
N PHE A 359 1.63 -2.44 -15.29
CA PHE A 359 0.71 -3.26 -14.48
C PHE A 359 -0.71 -3.44 -15.07
N ALA A 360 -1.17 -2.48 -15.88
CA ALA A 360 -2.47 -2.53 -16.55
C ALA A 360 -2.54 -3.63 -17.63
N GLU A 361 -1.38 -4.00 -18.21
CA GLU A 361 -1.26 -4.99 -19.28
C GLU A 361 -0.64 -6.29 -18.77
N ALA A 362 0.45 -6.21 -17.99
CA ALA A 362 1.22 -7.35 -17.48
C ALA A 362 0.77 -7.85 -16.09
N GLY A 363 -0.17 -7.14 -15.45
CA GLY A 363 -0.59 -7.38 -14.08
C GLY A 363 0.44 -6.97 -13.03
N TYR A 364 0.11 -7.18 -11.76
CA TYR A 364 1.00 -6.90 -10.63
C TYR A 364 2.15 -7.92 -10.54
N LEU A 365 3.19 -7.59 -9.77
CA LEU A 365 4.31 -8.47 -9.45
C LEU A 365 4.23 -8.88 -7.98
N PRO A 366 3.73 -10.09 -7.65
CA PRO A 366 3.72 -10.59 -6.27
C PRO A 366 5.11 -10.50 -5.62
N THR A 367 5.16 -10.05 -4.37
CA THR A 367 6.41 -10.00 -3.60
C THR A 367 7.02 -11.39 -3.38
N ARG A 368 6.18 -12.44 -3.41
CA ARG A 368 6.61 -13.85 -3.44
C ARG A 368 7.46 -14.20 -4.67
N ASP A 369 7.12 -13.70 -5.85
CA ASP A 369 7.93 -13.92 -7.07
C ASP A 369 9.33 -13.29 -6.94
N CYS A 370 9.41 -12.14 -6.26
CA CYS A 370 10.68 -11.49 -5.91
C CYS A 370 11.44 -12.32 -4.86
N TYR A 371 10.74 -12.85 -3.86
CA TYR A 371 11.31 -13.71 -2.83
C TYR A 371 11.93 -14.98 -3.42
N ASP A 372 11.26 -15.65 -4.36
CA ASP A 372 11.76 -16.88 -4.98
C ASP A 372 13.12 -16.66 -5.66
N LEU A 373 13.29 -15.53 -6.36
CA LEU A 373 14.58 -15.12 -6.94
C LEU A 373 15.65 -14.87 -5.87
N ILE A 374 15.29 -14.18 -4.79
CA ILE A 374 16.19 -13.77 -3.69
C ILE A 374 16.59 -14.96 -2.79
N SER A 375 15.69 -15.92 -2.58
CA SER A 375 15.90 -17.12 -1.75
C SER A 375 17.04 -18.01 -2.29
N SER A 376 17.34 -17.90 -3.58
CA SER A 376 18.42 -18.62 -4.28
C SER A 376 19.82 -18.14 -3.90
N LEU A 377 19.96 -16.96 -3.27
CA LEU A 377 21.26 -16.39 -2.91
C LEU A 377 22.04 -17.31 -1.94
N PRO A 378 23.35 -17.55 -2.19
CA PRO A 378 24.15 -18.47 -1.38
C PRO A 378 24.45 -17.94 0.03
N ALA A 379 24.94 -18.84 0.88
CA ALA A 379 25.41 -18.49 2.22
C ALA A 379 26.55 -17.47 2.14
N GLY A 380 26.58 -16.54 3.11
CA GLY A 380 27.58 -15.46 3.17
C GLY A 380 27.26 -14.25 2.30
N VAL A 381 26.25 -14.28 1.42
CA VAL A 381 25.72 -13.07 0.78
C VAL A 381 24.83 -12.32 1.78
N ARG A 382 24.89 -10.99 1.77
CA ARG A 382 23.93 -10.12 2.47
C ARG A 382 23.12 -9.30 1.48
N LEU A 383 21.82 -9.15 1.70
CA LEU A 383 20.94 -8.27 0.92
C LEU A 383 20.13 -7.38 1.87
N THR A 384 20.21 -6.06 1.69
CA THR A 384 19.28 -5.12 2.32
C THR A 384 18.25 -4.67 1.29
N MET A 385 16.97 -4.82 1.60
CA MET A 385 15.85 -4.37 0.78
C MET A 385 15.17 -3.18 1.46
N LEU A 386 14.91 -2.10 0.72
CA LEU A 386 14.14 -0.94 1.17
C LEU A 386 12.94 -0.77 0.24
N ALA A 387 11.73 -1.01 0.74
CA ALA A 387 10.50 -0.86 -0.04
C ALA A 387 9.68 0.34 0.43
N ASP A 388 9.54 1.32 -0.45
CA ASP A 388 8.72 2.50 -0.30
C ASP A 388 7.51 2.37 -1.22
N CYS A 389 6.49 1.71 -0.69
CA CYS A 389 5.31 1.39 -1.48
C CYS A 389 4.03 1.53 -0.67
N CYS A 390 2.99 1.95 -1.38
CA CYS A 390 1.64 2.08 -0.86
C CYS A 390 1.11 0.72 -0.37
N VAL A 391 0.16 0.79 0.56
CA VAL A 391 -0.29 -0.35 1.35
C VAL A 391 -1.55 -1.04 0.79
N PRO A 392 -1.71 -2.35 1.05
CA PRO A 392 -0.73 -3.24 1.67
C PRO A 392 0.30 -3.71 0.64
N CYS A 393 1.58 -3.62 1.04
CA CYS A 393 2.80 -4.06 0.35
C CYS A 393 4.06 -3.62 1.15
N ALA A 394 3.88 -2.84 2.22
CA ALA A 394 4.86 -1.86 2.63
C ALA A 394 6.16 -2.43 3.21
N CYS A 395 6.24 -3.71 3.56
CA CYS A 395 7.49 -4.40 3.86
C CYS A 395 7.79 -5.45 2.79
N PRO A 396 9.05 -5.64 2.35
CA PRO A 396 9.42 -6.82 1.55
C PRO A 396 9.05 -8.07 2.34
N GLN A 397 8.08 -8.86 1.86
CA GLN A 397 7.71 -10.09 2.55
C GLN A 397 8.93 -11.03 2.59
N LEU A 398 9.38 -11.34 3.80
CA LEU A 398 10.40 -12.35 4.10
C LEU A 398 9.81 -13.34 5.13
N PRO A 399 10.43 -14.51 5.36
CA PRO A 399 9.89 -15.55 6.24
C PRO A 399 9.66 -15.13 7.69
N PHE A 400 10.34 -14.07 8.17
CA PHE A 400 10.17 -13.51 9.50
C PHE A 400 9.87 -12.02 9.46
N LEU A 401 8.91 -11.57 10.26
CA LEU A 401 8.51 -10.18 10.44
C LEU A 401 8.78 -9.77 11.91
N TRP A 402 9.33 -8.58 12.15
CA TRP A 402 9.59 -8.08 13.49
C TRP A 402 8.38 -7.32 14.03
N ASP A 403 7.80 -7.84 15.11
CA ASP A 403 6.80 -7.17 15.92
C ASP A 403 7.52 -6.28 16.95
N ALA A 404 7.52 -4.98 16.69
CA ALA A 404 8.16 -3.99 17.56
C ALA A 404 7.42 -3.78 18.89
N GLY A 405 6.12 -4.05 18.96
CA GLY A 405 5.30 -3.90 20.16
C GLY A 405 5.59 -5.00 21.18
N HIS A 406 5.59 -6.25 20.72
CA HIS A 406 5.89 -7.43 21.55
C HIS A 406 7.39 -7.79 21.59
N LYS A 407 8.22 -7.13 20.77
CA LYS A 407 9.68 -7.35 20.64
C LYS A 407 10.03 -8.80 20.28
N GLN A 408 9.33 -9.35 19.30
CA GLN A 408 9.47 -10.74 18.86
C GLN A 408 9.41 -10.86 17.34
N TRP A 409 9.89 -12.00 16.82
CA TRP A 409 9.72 -12.34 15.41
C TRP A 409 8.47 -13.19 15.21
N MET A 410 7.66 -12.82 14.23
CA MET A 410 6.52 -13.58 13.73
C MET A 410 6.92 -14.29 12.43
N ALA A 411 6.50 -15.55 12.24
CA ALA A 411 6.67 -16.24 10.97
C ALA A 411 5.58 -15.81 9.96
N THR A 412 5.93 -15.72 8.68
CA THR A 412 5.00 -15.45 7.57
C THR A 412 4.64 -16.73 6.81
N SER A 413 3.83 -16.65 5.76
CA SER A 413 3.52 -17.79 4.86
C SER A 413 4.62 -18.08 3.83
N LEU A 414 5.78 -17.43 3.91
CA LEU A 414 6.91 -17.68 3.02
C LEU A 414 7.79 -18.84 3.53
N PRO A 415 8.30 -19.70 2.63
CA PRO A 415 9.20 -20.78 3.01
C PRO A 415 10.45 -20.28 3.74
N THR A 416 10.85 -20.95 4.81
CA THR A 416 12.15 -20.73 5.45
C THR A 416 13.27 -21.47 4.69
N GLY A 417 14.53 -21.14 4.98
CA GLY A 417 15.69 -21.87 4.43
C GLY A 417 16.54 -21.13 3.40
N ALA A 418 16.23 -19.86 3.11
CA ALA A 418 17.13 -18.98 2.36
C ALA A 418 18.53 -18.93 3.02
N LYS A 419 19.59 -19.12 2.22
CA LYS A 419 20.96 -19.27 2.73
C LYS A 419 21.64 -17.93 3.02
N ALA A 420 21.33 -16.91 2.22
CA ALA A 420 21.80 -15.54 2.42
C ALA A 420 21.23 -14.88 3.68
N ASP A 421 21.83 -13.78 4.09
CA ASP A 421 21.32 -12.87 5.11
C ASP A 421 20.56 -11.72 4.44
N VAL A 422 19.25 -11.92 4.26
CA VAL A 422 18.35 -10.92 3.66
C VAL A 422 17.56 -10.22 4.76
N VAL A 423 17.55 -8.90 4.74
CA VAL A 423 16.79 -8.02 5.63
C VAL A 423 15.95 -7.05 4.79
N GLY A 424 14.65 -6.98 5.09
CA GLY A 424 13.72 -6.02 4.52
C GLY A 424 13.41 -4.89 5.48
N LEU A 425 13.37 -3.66 4.95
CA LEU A 425 12.92 -2.45 5.61
C LEU A 425 11.80 -1.84 4.77
N GLY A 426 10.76 -1.37 5.44
CA GLY A 426 9.56 -0.92 4.77
C GLY A 426 8.58 -0.24 5.74
N GLY A 427 7.52 0.38 5.24
CA GLY A 427 6.49 0.93 6.12
C GLY A 427 5.63 -0.16 6.75
N ASN A 428 4.88 0.17 7.79
CA ASN A 428 3.65 -0.53 8.15
C ASN A 428 2.49 0.46 8.26
N SER A 429 1.28 0.00 7.94
CA SER A 429 0.03 0.68 8.29
C SER A 429 -1.02 -0.34 8.70
N GLU A 430 -1.94 0.07 9.55
CA GLU A 430 -3.13 -0.72 9.83
C GLU A 430 -4.17 -0.48 8.72
N GLY A 431 -4.11 -1.30 7.67
CA GLY A 431 -5.05 -1.26 6.55
C GLY A 431 -4.63 -0.40 5.35
N GLU A 432 -5.54 -0.24 4.38
CA GLU A 432 -5.32 0.56 3.17
C GLU A 432 -5.27 2.07 3.49
N MET A 433 -4.54 2.83 2.68
CA MET A 433 -4.53 4.30 2.81
C MET A 433 -5.91 4.90 2.53
N THR A 434 -6.30 5.86 3.39
CA THR A 434 -7.44 6.73 3.09
C THR A 434 -7.17 7.57 1.82
N PRO A 435 -8.20 8.06 1.12
CA PRO A 435 -8.01 8.91 -0.06
C PRO A 435 -7.20 10.19 0.22
N LEU A 436 -7.25 10.72 1.44
CA LEU A 436 -6.44 11.87 1.86
C LEU A 436 -4.96 11.50 1.95
N GLN A 437 -4.64 10.42 2.67
CA GLN A 437 -3.27 9.90 2.80
C GLN A 437 -2.67 9.53 1.43
N LEU A 438 -3.48 8.97 0.52
CA LEU A 438 -3.05 8.68 -0.84
C LEU A 438 -2.73 9.97 -1.61
N ALA A 439 -3.59 10.99 -1.55
CA ALA A 439 -3.33 12.28 -2.19
C ALA A 439 -2.08 12.98 -1.63
N GLU A 440 -1.85 12.90 -0.32
CA GLU A 440 -0.62 13.37 0.34
C GLU A 440 0.61 12.59 -0.17
N ALA A 441 0.54 11.26 -0.24
CA ALA A 441 1.62 10.40 -0.74
C ALA A 441 1.89 10.53 -2.26
N GLN A 442 0.91 11.01 -3.04
CA GLN A 442 1.07 11.39 -4.46
C GLN A 442 1.73 12.76 -4.61
N ALA A 443 1.39 13.72 -3.75
CA ALA A 443 1.91 15.09 -3.75
C ALA A 443 3.30 15.22 -3.10
N ALA A 444 3.71 14.28 -2.25
CA ALA A 444 4.98 14.30 -1.54
C ALA A 444 6.20 14.31 -2.47
N GLU A 445 7.22 15.10 -2.09
CA GLU A 445 8.51 15.17 -2.79
C GLU A 445 9.38 13.91 -2.60
N HIS A 446 9.11 13.12 -1.57
CA HIS A 446 9.83 11.90 -1.17
C HIS A 446 8.82 10.82 -0.81
N GLY A 447 9.16 9.56 -1.04
CA GLY A 447 8.42 8.46 -0.45
C GLY A 447 8.60 8.47 1.09
N PRO A 448 7.57 8.11 1.89
CA PRO A 448 7.64 8.28 3.35
C PRO A 448 8.76 7.44 3.95
N VAL A 449 8.86 6.17 3.54
CA VAL A 449 9.82 5.19 4.04
C VAL A 449 11.26 5.58 3.68
N THR A 450 11.51 5.91 2.42
CA THR A 450 12.83 6.32 1.90
C THR A 450 13.25 7.62 2.56
N GLY A 451 12.36 8.61 2.61
CA GLY A 451 12.61 9.87 3.28
C GLY A 451 12.93 9.70 4.77
N ALA A 452 12.18 8.87 5.48
CA ALA A 452 12.39 8.61 6.90
C ALA A 452 13.66 7.81 7.19
N PHE A 453 13.92 6.73 6.43
CA PHE A 453 15.15 5.94 6.53
C PHE A 453 16.39 6.80 6.27
N LEU A 454 16.38 7.63 5.22
CA LEU A 454 17.47 8.55 4.92
C LEU A 454 17.66 9.57 6.06
N ARG A 455 16.60 10.26 6.51
CA ARG A 455 16.70 11.24 7.62
C ARG A 455 17.21 10.59 8.91
N ALA A 456 16.72 9.40 9.27
CA ALA A 456 17.17 8.69 10.46
C ALA A 456 18.67 8.38 10.43
N MET A 457 19.20 7.92 9.30
CA MET A 457 20.65 7.69 9.18
C MET A 457 21.46 8.98 9.28
N GLN A 458 20.93 10.11 8.78
CA GLN A 458 21.60 11.41 8.88
C GLN A 458 21.63 11.91 10.33
N ASP A 459 20.50 11.83 11.03
CA ASP A 459 20.38 12.21 12.43
C ASP A 459 21.28 11.33 13.33
N LEU A 460 21.24 10.00 13.15
CA LEU A 460 22.07 9.06 13.91
C LEU A 460 23.57 9.27 13.66
N ALA A 461 23.97 9.56 12.42
CA ALA A 461 25.37 9.88 12.09
C ALA A 461 25.83 11.23 12.64
N GLY A 462 24.92 12.21 12.79
CA GLY A 462 25.20 13.50 13.41
C GLY A 462 25.28 13.44 14.94
N GLN A 463 24.47 12.60 15.58
CA GLN A 463 24.34 12.52 17.03
C GLN A 463 25.47 11.73 17.72
N ARG A 464 26.02 10.68 17.08
CA ARG A 464 27.00 9.79 17.72
C ARG A 464 28.09 9.26 16.80
N LYS A 465 29.23 8.92 17.41
CA LYS A 465 30.29 8.11 16.78
C LYS A 465 30.10 6.64 17.16
N GLY A 466 30.22 5.75 16.18
CA GLY A 466 30.19 4.30 16.39
C GLY A 466 28.97 3.58 15.80
N PRO A 467 28.83 2.26 16.06
CA PRO A 467 27.84 1.40 15.42
C PRO A 467 26.40 1.66 15.92
N VAL A 468 25.47 1.81 14.97
CA VAL A 468 24.02 1.93 15.17
C VAL A 468 23.37 0.55 15.11
N THR A 469 22.45 0.23 16.01
CA THR A 469 21.68 -1.03 16.01
C THR A 469 20.45 -0.97 15.11
N TYR A 470 19.90 -2.12 14.73
CA TYR A 470 18.62 -2.15 14.00
C TYR A 470 17.49 -1.51 14.83
N ALA A 471 17.45 -1.71 16.15
CA ALA A 471 16.47 -1.09 17.03
C ALA A 471 16.57 0.45 17.04
N GLU A 472 17.79 1.01 17.10
CA GLU A 472 18.00 2.47 17.00
C GLU A 472 17.55 3.03 15.65
N LEU A 473 17.89 2.35 14.55
CA LEU A 473 17.46 2.75 13.20
C LEU A 473 15.93 2.73 13.06
N LEU A 474 15.28 1.66 13.52
CA LEU A 474 13.82 1.51 13.45
C LEU A 474 13.12 2.59 14.28
N ALA A 475 13.60 2.86 15.49
CA ALA A 475 13.04 3.90 16.35
C ALA A 475 13.16 5.30 15.72
N GLU A 476 14.34 5.66 15.22
CA GLU A 476 14.56 6.98 14.63
C GLU A 476 13.83 7.14 13.29
N ALA A 477 13.80 6.12 12.44
CA ALA A 477 13.01 6.16 11.21
C ALA A 477 11.51 6.24 11.48
N SER A 478 11.00 5.52 12.48
CA SER A 478 9.58 5.62 12.88
C SER A 478 9.24 7.02 13.41
N ARG A 479 10.16 7.70 14.10
CA ARG A 479 9.99 9.12 14.50
C ARG A 479 9.79 10.04 13.28
N HIS A 480 10.44 9.74 12.16
CA HIS A 480 10.28 10.47 10.88
C HIS A 480 9.06 10.04 10.04
N LEU A 481 8.30 9.04 10.50
CA LEU A 481 7.08 8.50 9.89
C LEU A 481 5.80 8.85 10.68
N GLN A 482 5.93 9.35 11.91
CA GLN A 482 4.79 9.78 12.74
C GLN A 482 3.90 10.80 12.01
N GLY A 483 2.59 10.53 11.96
CA GLY A 483 1.61 11.35 11.25
C GLY A 483 1.56 11.13 9.73
N THR A 484 2.38 10.23 9.19
CA THR A 484 2.19 9.69 7.83
C THR A 484 1.31 8.44 7.89
N ALA A 485 0.79 7.98 6.75
CA ALA A 485 0.06 6.72 6.69
C ALA A 485 0.87 5.48 7.08
N GLN A 486 2.20 5.56 7.04
CA GLN A 486 3.11 4.45 7.29
C GLN A 486 3.81 4.62 8.64
N GLU A 487 3.02 4.73 9.73
CA GLU A 487 3.42 5.32 11.01
C GLU A 487 4.73 4.78 11.64
N PHE A 488 5.17 3.58 11.28
CA PHE A 488 6.45 3.02 11.71
C PHE A 488 7.19 2.24 10.62
N LEU A 489 8.52 2.17 10.78
CA LEU A 489 9.38 1.37 9.92
C LEU A 489 9.33 -0.10 10.39
N GLN A 490 8.80 -0.97 9.55
CA GLN A 490 8.76 -2.41 9.72
C GLN A 490 10.06 -3.07 9.26
N LEU A 491 10.45 -4.12 9.99
CA LEU A 491 11.61 -4.94 9.72
C LEU A 491 11.16 -6.36 9.37
N SER A 492 11.68 -6.93 8.30
CA SER A 492 11.56 -8.34 7.95
C SER A 492 12.93 -8.98 7.75
N ALA A 493 13.03 -10.31 7.85
CA ALA A 493 14.29 -11.03 7.65
C ALA A 493 14.08 -12.47 7.17
N THR A 494 15.15 -13.03 6.60
CA THR A 494 15.29 -14.47 6.30
C THR A 494 15.88 -15.28 7.44
N LYS A 495 16.47 -14.61 8.44
CA LYS A 495 17.09 -15.20 9.63
C LYS A 495 16.74 -14.37 10.85
N LEU A 496 16.49 -15.04 11.96
CA LEU A 496 16.22 -14.42 13.25
C LEU A 496 17.49 -13.77 13.81
N PHE A 497 17.34 -12.58 14.40
CA PHE A 497 18.40 -11.89 15.15
C PHE A 497 17.77 -10.95 16.17
N ASP A 498 18.50 -10.57 17.22
CA ASP A 498 18.04 -9.52 18.14
C ASP A 498 18.33 -8.13 17.54
N PRO A 499 17.32 -7.29 17.22
CA PRO A 499 17.55 -5.97 16.66
C PRO A 499 18.24 -4.99 17.61
N ALA A 500 18.19 -5.23 18.94
CA ALA A 500 18.82 -4.39 19.94
C ALA A 500 20.34 -4.62 20.08
N SER A 501 20.84 -5.81 19.69
CA SER A 501 22.28 -6.11 19.66
C SER A 501 22.86 -6.13 18.25
N ARG A 502 22.08 -6.51 17.23
CA ARG A 502 22.57 -6.51 15.85
C ARG A 502 22.80 -5.09 15.34
N THR A 503 24.04 -4.78 15.01
CA THR A 503 24.39 -3.52 14.33
C THR A 503 23.72 -3.46 12.96
N PHE A 504 22.97 -2.39 12.69
CA PHE A 504 22.71 -1.94 11.33
C PHE A 504 24.02 -1.47 10.72
N ARG A 505 24.65 -2.38 9.97
CA ARG A 505 25.75 -2.06 9.07
C ARG A 505 25.25 -2.27 7.68
N PHE A 506 25.30 -1.22 6.89
CA PHE A 506 24.91 -1.25 5.50
C PHE A 506 25.68 -2.37 4.75
N PHE A 507 27.00 -2.50 4.97
CA PHE A 507 27.89 -3.33 4.13
C PHE A 507 29.06 -4.07 4.79
N ASP A 508 29.05 -4.29 6.11
CA ASP A 508 30.11 -5.09 6.73
C ASP A 508 29.73 -6.58 6.69
N ALA A 509 30.60 -7.36 6.05
CA ALA A 509 30.59 -8.81 6.11
C ALA A 509 30.82 -9.26 7.56
N ILE A 510 30.13 -10.32 7.98
CA ILE A 510 30.43 -10.98 9.25
C ILE A 510 31.71 -11.79 9.03
N SER A 511 32.84 -11.27 9.52
CA SER A 511 33.92 -12.11 10.00
C SER A 511 33.54 -12.59 11.40
N GLU A 512 33.19 -13.88 11.51
CA GLU A 512 33.33 -14.62 12.78
C GLU A 512 34.83 -14.85 13.08
#